data_AF-A0A524GIE5-F1
#
_entry.id   AF-A0A524GIE5-F1
#
_cell.length_a   1.000
_cell.length_b   1.000
_cell.length_c   1.000
_cell.angle_alpha   90.00
_cell.angle_beta   90.00
_cell.angle_gamma   90.00
#
_symmetry.space_group_name_H-M   'P 1'
#
loop_
_entity.id
_entity.type
_entity.pdbx_description
1 polymer ?
#
loop_
_entity_poly.entity_id
_entity_poly.type
_entity_poly.pdbx_seq_one_letter_code
_entity_poly.pdbx_strand_id
1 'polypeptide(L)'
;MTGHEYNIAHFSFDEREFSIENPYLTEISEILDALKTKKVPNLSVALSEYRPELITKYAFSIPVMETLEIIAGYSPLVEIGAGTGYWAMCLAEAGAEIEAFDIKPPDENTPYDWFDTNYWFGDTWYTVGEGDESMAAACPEMALFLSWPMPESPMAYNALQHYKGAGGHTVIYIGDARSSGDERFHDELLSLTIVENRRIWSWPGVEERLIIGKC
;
A
#
# COMPACT_ATOMS: atom_id res chain seq x y z
N MET A 1 -26.96 15.08 0.27
CA MET A 1 -26.54 13.84 -0.43
C MET A 1 -25.21 13.46 0.19
N THR A 2 -25.25 12.59 1.18
CA THR A 2 -24.11 12.18 2.00
C THR A 2 -23.15 11.40 1.12
N GLY A 3 -22.03 12.02 0.74
CA GLY A 3 -20.99 11.35 -0.01
C GLY A 3 -20.59 10.10 0.76
N HIS A 4 -20.85 8.94 0.18
CA HIS A 4 -20.36 7.68 0.71
C HIS A 4 -18.84 7.84 0.89
N GLU A 5 -18.37 7.79 2.13
CA GLU A 5 -16.94 7.71 2.41
C GLU A 5 -16.41 6.50 1.63
N TYR A 6 -15.36 6.70 0.82
CA TYR A 6 -14.59 5.61 0.22
C TYR A 6 -13.95 4.82 1.37
N ASN A 7 -14.71 3.89 1.91
CA ASN A 7 -14.46 3.17 3.14
C ASN A 7 -14.82 1.71 2.90
N ILE A 8 -13.90 0.81 3.22
CA ILE A 8 -14.02 -0.62 2.97
C ILE A 8 -15.26 -1.26 3.63
N ALA A 9 -15.82 -0.66 4.69
CA ALA A 9 -17.08 -1.11 5.31
C ALA A 9 -18.31 -0.99 4.38
N HIS A 10 -18.20 -0.23 3.30
CA HIS A 10 -19.22 -0.07 2.26
C HIS A 10 -18.80 -0.67 0.92
N PHE A 11 -17.64 -1.33 0.87
CA PHE A 11 -17.14 -1.98 -0.32
C PHE A 11 -18.02 -3.15 -0.73
N SER A 12 -18.22 -3.31 -2.03
CA SER A 12 -18.94 -4.44 -2.61
C SER A 12 -17.94 -5.46 -3.11
N PHE A 13 -17.81 -6.57 -2.38
CA PHE A 13 -16.96 -7.68 -2.76
C PHE A 13 -17.58 -8.41 -3.95
N ASP A 14 -16.85 -8.51 -5.05
CA ASP A 14 -17.24 -9.28 -6.24
C ASP A 14 -16.26 -10.44 -6.48
N GLU A 15 -16.58 -11.32 -7.43
CA GLU A 15 -15.79 -12.54 -7.69
C GLU A 15 -14.33 -12.26 -8.08
N ARG A 16 -14.04 -11.08 -8.64
CA ARG A 16 -12.68 -10.70 -9.04
C ARG A 16 -11.80 -10.45 -7.82
N GLU A 17 -12.37 -9.97 -6.72
CA GLU A 17 -11.63 -9.72 -5.47
C GLU A 17 -11.03 -11.01 -4.87
N PHE A 18 -11.55 -12.17 -5.29
CA PHE A 18 -11.10 -13.50 -4.85
C PHE A 18 -10.38 -14.28 -5.95
N SER A 19 -10.00 -13.63 -7.07
CA SER A 19 -9.21 -14.27 -8.12
C SER A 19 -7.70 -14.27 -7.86
N ILE A 20 -7.27 -13.61 -6.78
CA ILE A 20 -5.88 -13.55 -6.29
C ILE A 20 -5.85 -13.95 -4.79
N GLU A 21 -4.69 -14.33 -4.29
CA GLU A 21 -4.39 -14.52 -2.88
C GLU A 21 -4.41 -13.18 -2.12
N ASN A 22 -5.60 -12.76 -1.69
CA ASN A 22 -5.81 -11.58 -0.86
C ASN A 22 -6.48 -11.95 0.48
N PRO A 23 -5.73 -12.55 1.41
CA PRO A 23 -6.27 -12.95 2.72
C PRO A 23 -6.72 -11.75 3.56
N TYR A 24 -6.17 -10.55 3.33
CA TYR A 24 -6.59 -9.32 4.01
C TYR A 24 -8.04 -8.97 3.66
N LEU A 25 -8.35 -8.92 2.37
CA LEU A 25 -9.71 -8.60 1.91
C LEU A 25 -10.71 -9.72 2.25
N THR A 26 -10.26 -10.98 2.26
CA THR A 26 -11.03 -12.13 2.73
C THR A 26 -11.42 -11.97 4.21
N GLU A 27 -10.46 -11.67 5.08
CA GLU A 27 -10.71 -11.49 6.52
C GLU A 27 -11.61 -10.27 6.80
N ILE A 28 -11.42 -9.17 6.08
CA ILE A 28 -12.34 -8.02 6.16
C ILE A 28 -13.76 -8.41 5.77
N SER A 29 -13.94 -9.19 4.69
CA SER A 29 -15.26 -9.65 4.24
C SER A 29 -15.94 -10.50 5.32
N GLU A 30 -15.22 -11.44 5.91
CA GLU A 30 -15.74 -12.31 6.98
C GLU A 30 -16.13 -11.52 8.24
N ILE A 31 -15.30 -10.56 8.66
CA ILE A 31 -15.59 -9.66 9.77
C ILE A 31 -16.87 -8.86 9.48
N LEU A 32 -16.98 -8.26 8.29
CA LEU A 32 -18.16 -7.49 7.91
C LEU A 32 -19.43 -8.34 7.89
N ASP A 33 -19.36 -9.57 7.41
CA ASP A 33 -20.51 -10.48 7.40
C ASP A 33 -20.91 -10.94 8.80
N ALA A 34 -19.95 -11.16 9.69
CA ALA A 34 -20.22 -11.41 11.11
C ALA A 34 -20.87 -10.20 11.79
N LEU A 35 -20.40 -8.98 11.52
CA LEU A 35 -20.96 -7.73 12.06
C LEU A 35 -22.38 -7.47 11.54
N LYS A 36 -22.64 -7.70 10.24
CA LYS A 36 -23.97 -7.61 9.63
C LYS A 36 -24.93 -8.64 10.24
N THR A 37 -24.48 -9.88 10.43
CA THR A 37 -25.27 -10.95 11.06
C THR A 37 -25.68 -10.59 12.48
N LYS A 38 -24.77 -9.95 13.24
CA LYS A 38 -25.03 -9.41 14.57
C LYS A 38 -25.87 -8.12 14.57
N LYS A 39 -26.23 -7.59 13.39
CA LYS A 39 -26.98 -6.33 13.21
C LYS A 39 -26.31 -5.14 13.88
N VAL A 40 -24.98 -5.07 13.82
CA VAL A 40 -24.22 -3.94 14.34
C VAL A 40 -24.62 -2.68 13.55
N PRO A 41 -25.08 -1.60 14.22
CA PRO A 41 -25.67 -0.45 13.53
C PRO A 41 -24.65 0.43 12.81
N ASN A 42 -23.38 0.44 13.25
CA ASN A 42 -22.31 1.20 12.62
C ASN A 42 -21.14 0.26 12.30
N LEU A 43 -21.14 -0.29 11.08
CA LEU A 43 -20.12 -1.21 10.61
C LEU A 43 -18.74 -0.55 10.55
N SER A 44 -18.67 0.72 10.15
CA SER A 44 -17.41 1.46 10.05
C SER A 44 -16.70 1.56 11.39
N VAL A 45 -17.42 1.98 12.45
CA VAL A 45 -16.85 2.06 13.80
C VAL A 45 -16.43 0.68 14.31
N ALA A 46 -17.27 -0.34 14.12
CA ALA A 46 -16.96 -1.68 14.60
C ALA A 46 -15.80 -2.33 13.84
N LEU A 47 -15.67 -2.06 12.54
CA LEU A 47 -14.57 -2.55 11.71
C LEU A 47 -13.24 -1.88 12.11
N SER A 48 -13.24 -0.58 12.44
CA SER A 48 -12.04 0.14 12.86
C SER A 48 -11.32 -0.50 14.06
N GLU A 49 -12.03 -1.21 14.93
CA GLU A 49 -11.44 -1.93 16.07
C GLU A 49 -10.47 -3.05 15.63
N TYR A 50 -10.65 -3.59 14.43
CA TYR A 50 -9.78 -4.65 13.87
C TYR A 50 -8.57 -4.09 13.13
N ARG A 51 -8.53 -2.78 12.87
CA ARG A 51 -7.47 -2.15 12.07
C ARG A 51 -6.06 -2.42 12.62
N PRO A 52 -5.77 -2.26 13.92
CA PRO A 52 -4.40 -2.42 14.42
C PRO A 52 -3.83 -3.82 14.15
N GLU A 53 -4.62 -4.86 14.36
CA GLU A 53 -4.20 -6.25 14.12
C GLU A 53 -3.98 -6.51 12.62
N LEU A 54 -4.91 -6.05 11.78
CA LEU A 54 -4.87 -6.33 10.35
C LEU A 54 -3.77 -5.55 9.61
N ILE A 55 -3.50 -4.29 9.98
CA ILE A 55 -2.38 -3.55 9.38
C ILE A 55 -1.02 -4.14 9.79
N THR A 56 -0.92 -4.72 10.98
CA THR A 56 0.28 -5.42 11.43
C THR A 56 0.48 -6.73 10.67
N LYS A 57 -0.60 -7.46 10.40
CA LYS A 57 -0.56 -8.75 9.69
C LYS A 57 -0.29 -8.60 8.19
N TYR A 58 -0.85 -7.56 7.55
CA TYR A 58 -0.88 -7.43 6.10
C TYR A 58 -0.16 -6.17 5.60
N ALA A 59 -0.85 -5.03 5.59
CA ALA A 59 -0.36 -3.74 5.14
C ALA A 59 -1.24 -2.59 5.67
N PHE A 60 -0.70 -1.36 5.66
CA PHE A 60 -1.46 -0.16 6.04
C PHE A 60 -2.67 0.10 5.12
N SER A 61 -2.46 -0.04 3.81
CA SER A 61 -3.50 0.04 2.78
C SER A 61 -4.13 -1.31 2.49
N ILE A 62 -5.40 -1.31 2.09
CA ILE A 62 -6.14 -2.51 1.70
C ILE A 62 -6.11 -2.63 0.17
N PRO A 63 -5.36 -3.59 -0.40
CA PRO A 63 -5.38 -3.81 -1.84
C PRO A 63 -6.74 -4.36 -2.27
N VAL A 64 -7.36 -3.69 -3.23
CA VAL A 64 -8.60 -4.10 -3.91
C VAL A 64 -8.36 -4.16 -5.41
N MET A 65 -9.08 -5.02 -6.12
CA MET A 65 -8.78 -5.34 -7.52
C MET A 65 -8.77 -4.10 -8.42
N GLU A 66 -9.71 -3.16 -8.24
CA GLU A 66 -9.73 -1.91 -9.03
C GLU A 66 -8.40 -1.13 -8.91
N THR A 67 -7.86 -1.00 -7.71
CA THR A 67 -6.60 -0.27 -7.47
C THR A 67 -5.41 -1.06 -8.01
N LEU A 68 -5.41 -2.38 -7.81
CA LEU A 68 -4.36 -3.28 -8.31
C LEU A 68 -4.29 -3.24 -9.83
N GLU A 69 -5.42 -3.33 -10.53
CA GLU A 69 -5.50 -3.26 -12.00
C GLU A 69 -4.94 -1.94 -12.55
N ILE A 70 -5.25 -0.81 -11.89
CA ILE A 70 -4.71 0.50 -12.29
C ILE A 70 -3.19 0.53 -12.14
N ILE A 71 -2.65 0.10 -11.00
CA ILE A 71 -1.21 0.12 -10.73
C ILE A 71 -0.48 -0.88 -11.64
N ALA A 72 -1.02 -2.09 -11.82
CA ALA A 72 -0.46 -3.12 -12.70
C ALA A 72 -0.37 -2.67 -14.16
N GLY A 73 -1.25 -1.76 -14.61
CA GLY A 73 -1.19 -1.13 -15.93
C GLY A 73 0.09 -0.30 -16.20
N TYR A 74 0.87 0.00 -15.16
CA TYR A 74 2.16 0.70 -15.24
C TYR A 74 3.36 -0.23 -15.07
N SER A 75 3.14 -1.54 -15.01
CA SER A 75 4.20 -2.55 -14.96
C SER A 75 5.20 -2.38 -16.12
N PRO A 76 6.52 -2.60 -15.91
CA PRO A 76 7.17 -3.11 -14.70
C PRO A 76 7.25 -2.08 -13.55
N LEU A 77 7.19 -2.56 -12.30
CA LEU A 77 7.14 -1.75 -11.07
C LEU A 77 8.37 -1.96 -10.17
N VAL A 78 8.87 -0.90 -9.53
CA VAL A 78 9.83 -1.01 -8.42
C VAL A 78 9.20 -0.42 -7.15
N GLU A 79 9.03 -1.25 -6.12
CA GLU A 79 8.52 -0.84 -4.82
C GLU A 79 9.68 -0.57 -3.85
N ILE A 80 9.65 0.61 -3.21
CA ILE A 80 10.64 1.00 -2.19
C ILE A 80 9.94 1.16 -0.85
N GLY A 81 10.51 0.53 0.20
CA GLY A 81 9.88 0.45 1.52
C GLY A 81 8.75 -0.57 1.53
N ALA A 82 8.94 -1.71 0.86
CA ALA A 82 7.91 -2.73 0.64
C ALA A 82 7.49 -3.47 1.94
N GLY A 83 8.24 -3.31 3.04
CA GLY A 83 8.01 -4.03 4.29
C GLY A 83 8.05 -5.54 4.08
N THR A 84 6.92 -6.21 4.36
CA THR A 84 6.75 -7.66 4.19
C THR A 84 6.46 -8.09 2.75
N GLY A 85 6.27 -7.15 1.82
CA GLY A 85 5.99 -7.43 0.41
C GLY A 85 4.53 -7.75 0.11
N TYR A 86 3.58 -7.41 0.99
CA TYR A 86 2.16 -7.74 0.78
C TYR A 86 1.60 -7.13 -0.52
N TRP A 87 1.89 -5.85 -0.77
CA TRP A 87 1.48 -5.19 -2.01
C TRP A 87 2.18 -5.75 -3.24
N ALA A 88 3.49 -6.05 -3.16
CA ALA A 88 4.21 -6.71 -4.23
C ALA A 88 3.60 -8.06 -4.63
N MET A 89 3.21 -8.88 -3.64
CA MET A 89 2.51 -10.14 -3.90
C MET A 89 1.18 -9.91 -4.62
N CYS A 90 0.31 -9.04 -4.09
CA CYS A 90 -0.99 -8.78 -4.72
C CYS A 90 -0.87 -8.20 -6.15
N LEU A 91 0.12 -7.34 -6.39
CA LEU A 91 0.39 -6.78 -7.71
C LEU A 91 0.94 -7.84 -8.68
N ALA A 92 1.82 -8.73 -8.21
CA ALA A 92 2.35 -9.83 -9.01
C ALA A 92 1.23 -10.80 -9.43
N GLU A 93 0.32 -11.14 -8.52
CA GLU A 93 -0.84 -11.98 -8.83
C GLU A 93 -1.88 -11.29 -9.72
N ALA A 94 -1.98 -9.96 -9.64
CA ALA A 94 -2.72 -9.13 -10.59
C ALA A 94 -2.01 -9.00 -11.96
N GLY A 95 -0.85 -9.63 -12.15
CA GLY A 95 -0.15 -9.74 -13.43
C GLY A 95 0.95 -8.70 -13.66
N ALA A 96 1.35 -7.95 -12.63
CA ALA A 96 2.47 -7.02 -12.73
C ALA A 96 3.83 -7.72 -12.57
N GLU A 97 4.80 -7.35 -13.40
CA GLU A 97 6.22 -7.53 -13.09
C GLU A 97 6.61 -6.50 -12.01
N ILE A 98 7.14 -6.95 -10.87
CA ILE A 98 7.50 -6.09 -9.73
C ILE A 98 8.78 -6.57 -9.02
N GLU A 99 9.67 -5.61 -8.74
CA GLU A 99 10.80 -5.75 -7.83
C GLU A 99 10.51 -4.96 -6.54
N ALA A 100 10.74 -5.56 -5.37
CA ALA A 100 10.42 -4.97 -4.09
C ALA A 100 11.65 -4.88 -3.20
N PHE A 101 11.89 -3.72 -2.59
CA PHE A 101 13.01 -3.48 -1.70
C PHE A 101 12.57 -2.86 -0.38
N ASP A 102 13.22 -3.28 0.71
CA ASP A 102 13.10 -2.64 2.01
C ASP A 102 14.49 -2.54 2.66
N ILE A 103 14.73 -1.50 3.46
CA ILE A 103 16.02 -1.28 4.12
C ILE A 103 16.31 -2.37 5.16
N LYS A 104 15.27 -2.98 5.72
CA LYS A 104 15.41 -4.25 6.45
C LYS A 104 14.20 -5.12 6.09
N PRO A 105 14.30 -5.97 5.05
CA PRO A 105 13.24 -6.92 4.78
C PRO A 105 13.07 -7.81 6.03
N PRO A 106 11.85 -8.28 6.34
CA PRO A 106 11.68 -9.27 7.39
C PRO A 106 12.54 -10.49 7.05
N ASP A 107 13.55 -10.76 7.87
CA ASP A 107 14.24 -12.04 7.88
C ASP A 107 13.61 -12.94 8.96
N GLU A 108 14.02 -14.20 9.02
CA GLU A 108 13.57 -15.13 10.05
C GLU A 108 13.96 -14.69 11.50
N ASN A 109 14.68 -13.57 11.70
CA ASN A 109 15.35 -13.21 12.96
C ASN A 109 15.46 -11.71 13.34
N THR A 110 14.80 -10.76 12.68
CA THR A 110 15.00 -9.32 12.93
C THR A 110 13.70 -8.61 13.34
N PRO A 111 13.68 -8.06 14.57
CA PRO A 111 12.53 -7.37 15.11
C PRO A 111 12.54 -5.93 14.64
N TYR A 112 11.56 -5.52 13.84
CA TYR A 112 11.09 -4.14 13.98
C TYR A 112 10.24 -4.06 15.24
N ASP A 113 10.94 -3.73 16.31
CA ASP A 113 10.43 -3.51 17.66
C ASP A 113 9.71 -2.15 17.72
N TRP A 114 8.42 -2.17 17.41
CA TRP A 114 7.50 -1.11 17.82
C TRP A 114 6.40 -1.68 18.70
N PHE A 115 6.81 -2.18 19.88
CA PHE A 115 5.99 -2.78 20.94
C PHE A 115 5.84 -4.30 20.85
N ASP A 116 6.70 -4.98 21.62
CA ASP A 116 6.44 -6.24 22.33
C ASP A 116 5.48 -7.25 21.67
N THR A 117 6.11 -8.29 21.09
CA THR A 117 5.55 -9.62 20.79
C THR A 117 4.57 -9.74 19.62
N ASN A 118 5.06 -10.27 18.49
CA ASN A 118 4.23 -11.06 17.57
C ASN A 118 4.96 -12.35 17.17
N TYR A 119 4.46 -13.46 17.71
CA TYR A 119 5.01 -14.81 17.61
C TYR A 119 4.83 -15.48 16.23
N TRP A 120 4.61 -14.72 15.14
CA TRP A 120 4.07 -15.24 13.87
C TRP A 120 4.68 -14.70 12.57
N PHE A 121 5.69 -13.82 12.61
CA PHE A 121 6.34 -13.34 11.38
C PHE A 121 7.58 -14.19 11.06
N GLY A 122 7.32 -15.35 10.44
CA GLY A 122 8.37 -16.21 9.89
C GLY A 122 8.55 -16.06 8.38
N ASP A 123 7.58 -15.50 7.65
CA ASP A 123 7.58 -15.48 6.18
C ASP A 123 7.20 -14.09 5.63
N THR A 124 7.93 -13.64 4.60
CA THR A 124 7.56 -12.51 3.75
C THR A 124 6.43 -12.93 2.80
N TRP A 125 5.55 -12.01 2.41
CA TRP A 125 4.50 -12.29 1.42
C TRP A 125 5.03 -12.35 -0.01
N TYR A 126 6.18 -11.72 -0.25
CA TYR A 126 6.86 -11.68 -1.54
C TYR A 126 8.38 -11.66 -1.33
N THR A 127 9.14 -11.98 -2.37
CA THR A 127 10.60 -11.81 -2.33
C THR A 127 10.94 -10.32 -2.23
N VAL A 128 11.37 -9.86 -1.05
CA VAL A 128 11.82 -8.49 -0.82
C VAL A 128 13.35 -8.46 -0.69
N GLY A 129 14.01 -7.71 -1.56
CA GLY A 129 15.45 -7.49 -1.48
C GLY A 129 15.82 -6.49 -0.38
N GLU A 130 16.96 -6.70 0.27
CA GLU A 130 17.54 -5.67 1.14
C GLU A 130 18.08 -4.51 0.30
N GLY A 131 17.58 -3.30 0.55
CA GLY A 131 17.97 -2.12 -0.18
C GLY A 131 17.28 -0.85 0.33
N ASP A 132 18.00 0.27 0.28
CA ASP A 132 17.46 1.58 0.68
C ASP A 132 16.81 2.31 -0.51
N GLU A 133 16.46 3.58 -0.32
CA GLU A 133 15.88 4.44 -1.37
C GLU A 133 16.72 4.58 -2.65
N SER A 134 18.00 4.21 -2.64
CA SER A 134 18.86 4.28 -3.84
C SER A 134 18.51 3.21 -4.86
N MET A 135 17.82 2.13 -4.45
CA MET A 135 17.33 1.09 -5.37
C MET A 135 16.36 1.65 -6.42
N ALA A 136 15.69 2.77 -6.14
CA ALA A 136 14.87 3.47 -7.12
C ALA A 136 15.67 3.90 -8.37
N ALA A 137 16.94 4.29 -8.20
CA ALA A 137 17.82 4.66 -9.31
C ALA A 137 18.39 3.46 -10.09
N ALA A 138 18.35 2.25 -9.53
CA ALA A 138 18.82 1.04 -10.20
C ALA A 138 17.84 0.57 -11.29
N CYS A 139 16.56 0.94 -11.16
CA CYS A 139 15.48 0.50 -12.03
C CYS A 139 14.68 1.67 -12.65
N PRO A 140 15.32 2.66 -13.32
CA PRO A 140 14.67 3.89 -13.76
C PRO A 140 13.61 3.66 -14.86
N GLU A 141 13.70 2.54 -15.58
CA GLU A 141 12.72 2.17 -16.61
C GLU A 141 11.41 1.61 -16.02
N MET A 142 11.44 1.16 -14.76
CA MET A 142 10.25 0.67 -14.03
C MET A 142 9.50 1.86 -13.42
N ALA A 143 8.18 1.77 -13.24
CA ALA A 143 7.44 2.78 -12.48
C ALA A 143 7.77 2.67 -10.99
N LEU A 144 8.15 3.78 -10.35
CA LEU A 144 8.39 3.83 -8.91
C LEU A 144 7.05 3.74 -8.18
N PHE A 145 6.89 2.74 -7.32
CA PHE A 145 5.72 2.54 -6.49
C PHE A 145 6.06 2.77 -5.00
N LEU A 146 5.28 3.62 -4.34
CA LEU A 146 5.41 3.96 -2.93
C LEU A 146 4.07 3.72 -2.22
N SER A 147 3.99 2.63 -1.45
CA SER A 147 2.82 2.27 -0.66
C SER A 147 3.00 2.68 0.79
N TRP A 148 2.19 3.63 1.28
CA TRP A 148 2.24 4.10 2.67
C TRP A 148 3.65 4.37 3.21
N PRO A 149 4.46 5.22 2.55
CA PRO A 149 5.78 5.55 3.06
C PRO A 149 5.69 6.12 4.48
N MET A 150 6.61 5.71 5.35
CA MET A 150 6.60 6.11 6.76
C MET A 150 6.59 7.64 6.92
N PRO A 151 5.69 8.22 7.74
CA PRO A 151 5.70 9.65 8.00
C PRO A 151 7.02 10.08 8.67
N GLU A 152 7.43 11.32 8.43
CA GLU A 152 8.67 11.92 8.97
C GLU A 152 9.98 11.24 8.54
N SER A 153 9.92 10.20 7.71
CA SER A 153 11.09 9.58 7.09
C SER A 153 11.41 10.25 5.74
N PRO A 154 12.69 10.55 5.46
CA PRO A 154 13.10 11.10 4.16
C PRO A 154 13.06 10.06 3.02
N MET A 155 12.80 8.78 3.31
CA MET A 155 12.91 7.67 2.36
C MET A 155 12.14 7.93 1.07
N ALA A 156 10.87 8.32 1.14
CA ALA A 156 10.04 8.54 -0.05
C ALA A 156 10.54 9.72 -0.90
N TYR A 157 10.95 10.81 -0.24
CA TYR A 157 11.54 11.96 -0.93
C TYR A 157 12.85 11.57 -1.61
N ASN A 158 13.74 10.88 -0.91
CA ASN A 158 15.03 10.46 -1.45
C ASN A 158 14.85 9.45 -2.60
N ALA A 159 13.92 8.50 -2.49
CA ALA A 159 13.60 7.54 -3.54
C ALA A 159 13.12 8.25 -4.80
N LEU A 160 12.23 9.23 -4.65
CA LEU A 160 11.76 10.07 -5.75
C LEU A 160 12.90 10.86 -6.40
N GLN A 161 13.80 11.45 -5.61
CA GLN A 161 14.95 12.19 -6.12
C GLN A 161 15.94 11.28 -6.87
N HIS A 162 16.27 10.12 -6.31
CA HIS A 162 17.14 9.13 -6.95
C HIS A 162 16.55 8.63 -8.26
N TYR A 163 15.25 8.27 -8.25
CA TYR A 163 14.52 7.85 -9.43
C TYR A 163 14.54 8.89 -10.54
N LYS A 164 14.19 10.15 -10.22
CA LYS A 164 14.23 11.27 -11.18
C LYS A 164 15.64 11.51 -11.71
N GLY A 165 16.65 11.50 -10.84
CA GLY A 165 18.05 11.69 -11.22
C GLY A 165 18.58 10.61 -12.16
N ALA A 166 18.04 9.40 -12.08
CA ALA A 166 18.35 8.28 -12.97
C ALA A 166 17.55 8.28 -14.28
N GLY A 167 16.68 9.27 -14.50
CA GLY A 167 15.83 9.35 -15.69
C GLY A 167 14.49 8.63 -15.56
N GLY A 168 14.05 8.32 -14.34
CA GLY A 168 12.75 7.72 -14.08
C GLY A 168 11.57 8.60 -14.48
N HIS A 169 10.51 7.98 -15.01
CA HIS A 169 9.43 8.70 -15.71
C HIS A 169 8.08 8.66 -14.98
N THR A 170 7.80 7.64 -14.17
CA THR A 170 6.48 7.43 -13.58
C THR A 170 6.59 7.13 -12.10
N VAL A 171 5.80 7.84 -11.30
CA VAL A 171 5.73 7.64 -9.85
C VAL A 171 4.28 7.35 -9.48
N ILE A 172 4.08 6.35 -8.65
CA ILE A 172 2.79 5.88 -8.16
C ILE A 172 2.87 5.91 -6.64
N TYR A 173 1.98 6.67 -6.01
CA TYR A 173 1.86 6.78 -4.56
C TYR A 173 0.46 6.33 -4.13
N ILE A 174 0.41 5.53 -3.06
CA ILE A 174 -0.83 5.30 -2.31
C ILE A 174 -0.64 5.67 -0.84
N GLY A 175 -1.58 6.43 -0.30
CA GLY A 175 -1.58 6.80 1.11
C GLY A 175 -2.49 7.98 1.46
N ASP A 176 -2.52 8.33 2.75
CA ASP A 176 -3.13 9.56 3.26
C ASP A 176 -2.00 10.56 3.55
N ALA A 177 -1.96 11.68 2.82
CA ALA A 177 -0.91 12.68 2.92
C ALA A 177 -0.77 13.32 4.32
N ARG A 178 -1.76 13.14 5.20
CA ARG A 178 -1.68 13.57 6.61
C ARG A 178 -0.89 12.60 7.49
N SER A 179 -0.64 11.37 7.03
CA SER A 179 -0.07 10.29 7.83
C SER A 179 0.90 9.36 7.10
N SER A 180 1.22 9.60 5.82
CA SER A 180 2.26 8.88 5.10
C SER A 180 3.07 9.81 4.20
N GLY A 181 4.39 9.62 4.15
CA GLY A 181 5.36 10.51 3.50
C GLY A 181 5.66 11.77 4.32
N ASP A 182 6.87 12.32 4.16
CA ASP A 182 7.22 13.63 4.74
C ASP A 182 6.72 14.79 3.85
N GLU A 183 6.73 16.01 4.40
CA GLU A 183 6.26 17.22 3.69
C GLU A 183 7.00 17.44 2.37
N ARG A 184 8.32 17.18 2.36
CA ARG A 184 9.17 17.35 1.16
C ARG A 184 8.78 16.39 0.05
N PHE A 185 8.47 15.14 0.40
CA PHE A 185 7.95 14.16 -0.56
C PHE A 185 6.66 14.66 -1.21
N HIS A 186 5.71 15.18 -0.43
CA HIS A 186 4.44 15.68 -0.96
C HIS A 186 4.60 16.92 -1.83
N ASP A 187 5.46 17.86 -1.43
CA ASP A 187 5.79 19.03 -2.25
C ASP A 187 6.37 18.62 -3.60
N GLU A 188 7.29 17.65 -3.60
CA GLU A 188 7.90 17.12 -4.82
C GLU A 188 6.91 16.34 -5.67
N LEU A 189 6.09 15.47 -5.06
CA LEU A 189 5.05 14.68 -5.75
C LEU A 189 4.05 15.59 -6.46
N LEU A 190 3.64 16.68 -5.81
CA LEU A 190 2.70 17.66 -6.37
C LEU A 190 3.33 18.59 -7.42
N SER A 191 4.67 18.63 -7.50
CA SER A 191 5.37 19.33 -8.59
C SER A 191 5.37 18.56 -9.91
N LEU A 192 5.06 17.25 -9.87
CA LEU A 192 5.02 16.39 -11.05
C LEU A 192 3.79 16.69 -11.92
N THR A 193 3.83 16.23 -13.17
CA THR A 193 2.62 16.23 -14.00
C THR A 193 1.69 15.12 -13.53
N ILE A 194 0.64 15.48 -12.77
CA ILE A 194 -0.33 14.52 -12.22
C ILE A 194 -1.23 13.98 -13.33
N VAL A 195 -1.12 12.68 -13.60
CA VAL A 195 -1.95 11.93 -14.55
C VAL A 195 -3.22 11.43 -13.87
N GLU A 196 -3.10 10.99 -12.62
CA GLU A 196 -4.23 10.50 -11.85
C GLU A 196 -4.12 10.94 -10.40
N ASN A 197 -5.27 11.30 -9.83
CA ASN A 197 -5.39 11.61 -8.41
C ASN A 197 -6.82 11.30 -7.95
N ARG A 198 -7.02 10.10 -7.40
CA ARG A 198 -8.34 9.64 -6.96
C ARG A 198 -8.31 9.09 -5.54
N ARG A 199 -9.48 9.13 -4.90
CA ARG A 199 -9.69 8.37 -3.66
C ARG A 199 -9.80 6.89 -4.00
N ILE A 200 -9.21 6.07 -3.14
CA ILE A 200 -9.32 4.60 -3.20
C ILE A 200 -10.00 4.09 -1.93
N TRP A 201 -10.46 2.84 -1.97
CA TRP A 201 -11.09 2.20 -0.82
C TRP A 201 -10.08 2.05 0.32
N SER A 202 -10.44 2.53 1.51
CA SER A 202 -9.53 2.59 2.65
C SER A 202 -10.23 2.20 3.96
N TRP A 203 -9.46 2.17 5.04
CA TRP A 203 -10.00 2.08 6.39
C TRP A 203 -10.94 3.25 6.72
N PRO A 204 -11.99 3.04 7.54
CA PRO A 204 -12.81 4.13 8.05
C PRO A 204 -11.95 5.24 8.68
N GLY A 205 -12.24 6.50 8.32
CA GLY A 205 -11.51 7.67 8.82
C GLY A 205 -10.17 7.97 8.12
N VAL A 206 -9.74 7.14 7.18
CA VAL A 206 -8.50 7.36 6.41
C VAL A 206 -8.83 7.93 5.03
N GLU A 207 -8.26 9.08 4.66
CA GLU A 207 -8.48 9.67 3.34
C GLU A 207 -7.38 9.25 2.38
N GLU A 208 -7.47 8.00 1.95
CA GLU A 208 -6.45 7.42 1.10
C GLU A 208 -6.63 7.80 -0.37
N ARG A 209 -5.51 8.05 -1.04
CA ARG A 209 -5.46 8.44 -2.43
C ARG A 209 -4.44 7.62 -3.20
N LEU A 210 -4.80 7.29 -4.44
CA LEU A 210 -3.86 6.90 -5.48
C LEU A 210 -3.49 8.15 -6.28
N ILE A 211 -2.19 8.44 -6.36
CA ILE A 211 -1.62 9.53 -7.15
C ILE A 211 -0.61 8.94 -8.13
N ILE A 212 -0.76 9.28 -9.41
CA ILE A 212 0.16 8.90 -10.47
C ILE A 212 0.73 10.17 -11.08
N GLY A 213 2.03 10.35 -10.99
CA GLY A 213 2.76 11.51 -11.49
C GLY A 213 3.78 11.12 -12.58
N LYS A 214 4.03 12.05 -13.50
CA LYS A 214 5.11 11.97 -14.48
C LYS A 214 6.19 13.00 -14.16
N CYS A 215 7.44 12.53 -14.13
CA CYS A 215 8.64 13.31 -13.82
C CYS A 215 9.00 14.31 -14.93
#